data_AF-A0A1G7UZ44-F1
#
_entry.id   AF-A0A1G7UZ44-F1
#
_cell.length_a   1.000
_cell.length_b   1.000
_cell.length_c   1.000
_cell.angle_alpha   90.00
_cell.angle_beta   90.00
_cell.angle_gamma   90.00
#
_symmetry.space_group_name_H-M   'P 1'
#
loop_
_entity.id
_entity.type
_entity.pdbx_description
1 polymer ?
#
loop_
_entity_poly.entity_id
_entity_poly.type
_entity_poly.pdbx_seq_one_letter_code
_entity_poly.pdbx_strand_id
1 'polypeptide(L)'
;MEAQMKDRGFALTVVGNSITTPMGVYSDKVNDIAALGEGATFGIPNDPTNGGRALLVLQELGLIKVDPAARLTPNVLDITENPKDVSFKELDAAQLPRSLADLTAALINTNYAIASGLNPKEESIAMESAENP
;
A
#
# COMPACT_ATOMS: atom_id res chain seq x y z
N MET A 1 -13.44 -8.25 1.82
CA MET A 1 -14.38 -9.33 1.42
C MET A 1 -15.40 -9.63 2.53
N GLU A 2 -14.97 -9.85 3.78
CA GLU A 2 -15.87 -10.06 4.93
C GLU A 2 -16.88 -8.92 5.17
N ALA A 3 -16.45 -7.66 5.01
CA ALA A 3 -17.34 -6.51 5.12
C ALA A 3 -18.44 -6.52 4.04
N GLN A 4 -18.12 -6.87 2.79
CA GLN A 4 -19.11 -6.97 1.70
C GLN A 4 -20.04 -8.17 1.86
N MET A 5 -19.56 -9.27 2.44
CA MET A 5 -20.39 -10.45 2.76
C MET A 5 -21.42 -10.11 3.84
N LYS A 6 -21.02 -9.36 4.88
CA LYS A 6 -21.89 -8.93 5.96
C LYS A 6 -22.96 -7.94 5.49
N ASP A 7 -22.62 -7.07 4.55
CA ASP A 7 -23.51 -5.99 4.06
C ASP A 7 -24.47 -6.45 2.95
N ARG A 8 -24.11 -7.49 2.18
CA ARG A 8 -24.88 -7.95 1.01
C ARG A 8 -25.45 -9.37 1.12
N GLY A 9 -25.22 -10.07 2.23
CA GLY A 9 -25.76 -11.42 2.47
C GLY A 9 -25.15 -12.53 1.62
N PHE A 10 -23.97 -12.31 1.04
CA PHE A 10 -23.28 -13.32 0.24
C PHE A 10 -22.61 -14.37 1.15
N ALA A 11 -22.96 -15.65 0.95
CA ALA A 11 -22.31 -16.79 1.58
C ALA A 11 -21.00 -17.15 0.86
N LEU A 12 -20.04 -16.22 0.84
CA LEU A 12 -18.69 -16.53 0.38
C LEU A 12 -17.94 -17.22 1.52
N THR A 13 -17.09 -18.20 1.21
CA THR A 13 -16.22 -18.83 2.20
C THR A 13 -14.85 -18.99 1.56
N VAL A 14 -13.79 -18.82 2.35
CA VAL A 14 -12.42 -19.00 1.87
C VAL A 14 -12.21 -20.50 1.68
N VAL A 15 -12.23 -20.96 0.43
CA VAL A 15 -12.04 -22.38 0.08
C VAL A 15 -10.56 -22.77 -0.11
N GLY A 16 -9.65 -21.80 0.05
CA GLY A 16 -8.20 -21.98 -0.01
C GLY A 16 -7.49 -20.70 -0.42
N ASN A 17 -6.30 -20.46 0.14
CA ASN A 17 -5.41 -19.38 -0.28
C ASN A 17 -4.60 -19.90 -1.47
N SER A 18 -4.71 -19.24 -2.64
CA SER A 18 -4.03 -19.70 -3.85
C SER A 18 -2.58 -19.19 -3.91
N ILE A 19 -2.37 -17.87 -3.97
CA ILE A 19 -1.07 -17.20 -4.03
C ILE A 19 -1.22 -15.85 -3.32
N THR A 20 -0.34 -15.53 -2.36
CA THR A 20 -0.21 -14.17 -1.81
C THR A 20 0.67 -13.36 -2.76
N THR A 21 0.17 -12.23 -3.25
CA THR A 21 0.93 -11.29 -4.07
C THR A 21 1.34 -10.09 -3.20
N PRO A 22 2.61 -10.01 -2.77
CA PRO A 22 3.06 -8.94 -1.89
C PRO A 22 3.06 -7.60 -2.63
N MET A 23 2.55 -6.56 -1.99
CA MET A 23 2.70 -5.21 -2.55
C MET A 23 4.13 -4.70 -2.36
N GLY A 24 4.61 -3.93 -3.33
CA GLY A 24 5.94 -3.34 -3.30
C GLY A 24 5.87 -1.82 -3.20
N VAL A 25 6.87 -1.22 -2.57
CA VAL A 25 7.15 0.21 -2.66
C VAL A 25 8.12 0.44 -3.81
N TYR A 26 7.80 1.40 -4.68
CA TYR A 26 8.61 1.76 -5.85
C TYR A 26 8.87 3.26 -5.85
N SER A 27 9.96 3.67 -6.48
CA SER A 27 10.34 5.08 -6.60
C SER A 27 11.28 5.31 -7.78
N ASP A 28 11.08 6.41 -8.50
CA ASP A 28 12.04 6.93 -9.49
C ASP A 28 13.06 7.90 -8.87
N LYS A 29 12.90 8.26 -7.58
CA LYS A 29 13.63 9.35 -6.92
C LYS A 29 14.54 8.89 -5.78
N VAL A 30 14.20 7.79 -5.11
CA VAL A 30 14.95 7.22 -4.00
C VAL A 30 15.12 5.71 -4.17
N ASN A 31 16.25 5.18 -3.71
CA ASN A 31 16.57 3.75 -3.85
C ASN A 31 16.32 2.94 -2.56
N ASP A 32 15.89 3.62 -1.49
CA ASP A 32 15.66 3.01 -0.17
C ASP A 32 14.49 3.72 0.52
N ILE A 33 13.62 2.95 1.16
CA ILE A 33 12.49 3.47 1.92
C ILE A 33 12.92 4.35 3.10
N ALA A 34 14.09 4.08 3.71
CA ALA A 34 14.66 4.89 4.77
C ALA A 34 15.02 6.30 4.27
N ALA A 35 15.33 6.45 2.98
CA ALA A 35 15.67 7.70 2.33
C ALA A 35 14.47 8.60 2.00
N LEU A 36 13.23 8.18 2.36
CA LEU A 36 12.07 9.05 2.26
C LEU A 36 12.30 10.31 3.11
N GLY A 37 12.37 11.47 2.47
CA GLY A 37 12.58 12.75 3.14
C GLY A 37 11.35 13.24 3.90
N GLU A 38 11.54 14.28 4.71
CA GLU A 38 10.44 15.03 5.33
C GLU A 38 9.58 15.71 4.24
N GLY A 39 8.26 15.72 4.40
CA GLY A 39 7.32 16.30 3.43
C GLY A 39 7.18 15.50 2.12
N ALA A 40 7.69 14.26 2.07
CA ALA A 40 7.62 13.43 0.86
C ALA A 40 6.16 13.16 0.44
N THR A 41 5.89 13.17 -0.87
CA THR A 41 4.58 12.79 -1.40
C THR A 41 4.58 11.30 -1.73
N PHE A 42 3.70 10.54 -1.08
CA PHE A 42 3.64 9.09 -1.18
C PHE A 42 2.31 8.63 -1.79
N GLY A 43 2.35 7.86 -2.88
CA GLY A 43 1.17 7.34 -3.55
C GLY A 43 0.62 6.06 -2.93
N ILE A 44 -0.69 6.00 -2.72
CA ILE A 44 -1.39 4.78 -2.27
C ILE A 44 -2.65 4.53 -3.11
N PRO A 45 -3.15 3.29 -3.19
CA PRO A 45 -4.44 3.00 -3.80
C PRO A 45 -5.58 3.73 -3.08
N ASN A 46 -6.57 4.22 -3.82
CA ASN A 46 -7.73 4.94 -3.29
C ASN A 46 -8.92 4.02 -2.92
N ASP A 47 -8.86 2.73 -3.22
CA ASP A 47 -9.88 1.80 -2.77
C ASP A 47 -9.63 1.41 -1.30
N PRO A 48 -10.68 1.27 -0.46
CA PRO A 48 -10.50 1.08 0.99
C PRO A 48 -9.67 -0.15 1.38
N THR A 49 -9.66 -1.20 0.55
CA THR A 49 -8.95 -2.44 0.88
C THR A 49 -7.46 -2.30 0.61
N ASN A 50 -7.07 -1.87 -0.61
CA ASN A 50 -5.66 -1.75 -0.94
C ASN A 50 -5.02 -0.50 -0.33
N GLY A 51 -5.77 0.60 -0.17
CA GLY A 51 -5.30 1.80 0.54
C GLY A 51 -5.01 1.50 2.01
N GLY A 52 -5.92 0.80 2.69
CA GLY A 52 -5.70 0.36 4.07
C GLY A 52 -4.54 -0.62 4.21
N ARG A 53 -4.45 -1.61 3.31
CA ARG A 53 -3.30 -2.52 3.24
C ARG A 53 -1.98 -1.75 3.03
N ALA A 54 -1.97 -0.72 2.18
CA ALA A 54 -0.79 0.12 1.97
C ALA A 54 -0.37 0.86 3.25
N LEU A 55 -1.30 1.46 3.97
CA LEU A 55 -1.02 2.13 5.24
C LEU A 55 -0.49 1.17 6.32
N LEU A 56 -1.02 -0.06 6.37
CA LEU A 56 -0.53 -1.10 7.28
C LEU A 56 0.91 -1.53 6.95
N VAL A 57 1.24 -1.67 5.66
CA VAL A 57 2.62 -1.94 5.24
C VAL A 57 3.55 -0.78 5.64
N LEU A 58 3.12 0.48 5.46
CA LEU A 58 3.91 1.63 5.88
C LEU A 58 4.10 1.70 7.41
N GLN A 59 3.12 1.23 8.18
CA GLN A 59 3.26 1.06 9.62
C GLN A 59 4.27 -0.05 9.98
N GLU A 60 4.24 -1.19 9.29
CA GLU A 60 5.21 -2.28 9.48
C GLU A 60 6.65 -1.82 9.16
N LEU A 61 6.80 -0.97 8.14
CA LEU A 61 8.06 -0.33 7.77
C LEU A 61 8.47 0.81 8.73
N GLY A 62 7.67 1.10 9.76
CA GLY A 62 7.96 2.10 10.79
C GLY A 62 7.87 3.54 10.32
N LEU A 63 7.22 3.82 9.19
CA LEU A 63 7.10 5.17 8.64
C LEU A 63 5.96 5.98 9.26
N ILE A 64 4.87 5.31 9.62
CA ILE A 64 3.68 5.91 10.23
C ILE A 64 3.13 4.98 11.32
N LYS A 65 2.15 5.46 12.09
CA LYS A 65 1.23 4.59 12.85
C LYS A 65 -0.20 4.94 12.51
N VAL A 66 -1.07 3.93 12.53
CA VAL A 66 -2.53 4.09 12.34
C VAL A 66 -3.27 3.70 13.62
N ASP A 67 -4.49 4.20 13.79
CA ASP A 67 -5.36 3.83 14.91
C ASP A 67 -5.68 2.32 14.83
N PRO A 68 -5.33 1.53 15.86
CA PRO A 68 -5.66 0.10 15.91
C PRO A 68 -7.17 -0.20 15.78
N ALA A 69 -8.04 0.76 16.12
CA ALA A 69 -9.48 0.63 15.98
C ALA A 69 -9.93 0.51 14.51
N ALA A 70 -9.13 1.00 13.56
CA ALA A 70 -9.42 0.94 12.12
C ALA A 70 -9.15 -0.45 11.50
N ARG A 71 -8.51 -1.36 12.24
CA ARG A 71 -8.27 -2.76 11.87
C ARG A 71 -7.59 -2.91 10.50
N LEU A 72 -8.24 -3.60 9.56
CA LEU A 72 -7.67 -4.00 8.26
C LEU A 72 -7.87 -2.96 7.16
N THR A 73 -8.67 -1.93 7.41
CA THR A 73 -8.99 -0.90 6.41
C THR A 73 -8.81 0.51 6.99
N PRO A 74 -7.62 0.84 7.54
CA PRO A 74 -7.34 2.21 7.91
C PRO A 74 -7.38 3.12 6.67
N ASN A 75 -7.71 4.38 6.88
CA ASN A 75 -7.57 5.44 5.88
C ASN A 75 -6.61 6.52 6.38
N VAL A 76 -6.32 7.53 5.55
CA VAL A 76 -5.34 8.59 5.87
C VAL A 76 -5.73 9.36 7.14
N LEU A 77 -7.02 9.48 7.46
CA LEU A 77 -7.49 10.15 8.68
C LEU A 77 -7.24 9.32 9.96
N ASP A 78 -6.99 8.01 9.81
CA ASP A 78 -6.68 7.12 10.94
C ASP A 78 -5.19 7.16 11.31
N ILE A 79 -4.36 7.95 10.62
CA ILE A 79 -2.93 8.07 10.93
C ILE A 79 -2.75 8.85 12.23
N THR A 80 -2.11 8.20 13.22
CA THR A 80 -1.87 8.74 14.56
C THR A 80 -0.46 9.26 14.75
N GLU A 81 0.52 8.76 14.00
CA GLU A 81 1.89 9.26 13.99
C GLU A 81 2.44 9.34 12.56
N ASN A 82 3.03 10.48 12.20
CA ASN A 82 3.65 10.74 10.90
C ASN A 82 4.91 11.63 11.08
N PRO A 83 6.02 11.08 11.60
CA PRO A 83 7.19 11.86 12.00
C PRO A 83 7.92 12.55 10.84
N LYS A 84 7.70 12.09 9.60
CA LYS A 84 8.28 12.66 8.38
C LYS A 84 7.31 13.58 7.63
N ASP A 85 6.14 13.89 8.20
CA ASP A 85 5.10 14.69 7.54
C ASP A 85 4.81 14.24 6.09
N VAL A 86 4.73 12.93 5.89
CA VAL A 86 4.47 12.33 4.58
C VAL A 86 3.07 12.74 4.11
N SER A 87 2.97 13.27 2.90
CA SER A 87 1.71 13.61 2.25
C SER A 87 1.23 12.43 1.40
N PHE A 88 0.03 11.92 1.67
CA PHE A 88 -0.53 10.78 0.95
C PHE A 88 -1.36 11.22 -0.24
N LYS A 89 -1.05 10.67 -1.44
CA LYS A 89 -1.83 10.86 -2.66
C LYS A 89 -2.58 9.57 -2.99
N GLU A 90 -3.88 9.57 -2.74
CA GLU A 90 -4.77 8.46 -3.06
C GLU A 90 -5.13 8.46 -4.55
N LEU A 91 -4.78 7.39 -5.26
CA LEU A 91 -4.99 7.26 -6.71
C LEU A 91 -5.59 5.90 -7.05
N ASP A 92 -6.21 5.80 -8.23
CA ASP A 92 -6.53 4.48 -8.79
C ASP A 92 -5.25 3.64 -8.90
N ALA A 93 -5.30 2.40 -8.42
CA ALA A 93 -4.13 1.53 -8.33
C ALA A 93 -3.42 1.33 -9.69
N ALA A 94 -4.16 1.35 -10.80
CA ALA A 94 -3.60 1.22 -12.14
C ALA A 94 -2.82 2.47 -12.58
N GLN A 95 -3.02 3.62 -11.93
CA GLN A 95 -2.32 4.88 -12.25
C GLN A 95 -1.03 5.05 -11.44
N LEU A 96 -0.85 4.32 -10.35
CA LEU A 96 0.32 4.50 -9.46
C LEU A 96 1.67 4.31 -10.17
N PRO A 97 1.88 3.29 -11.03
CA PRO A 97 3.17 3.14 -11.72
C PRO A 97 3.53 4.34 -12.58
N ARG A 98 2.56 4.89 -13.33
CA ARG A 98 2.79 6.07 -14.17
C ARG A 98 3.01 7.35 -13.36
N SER A 99 2.47 7.39 -12.14
CA SER A 99 2.54 8.56 -11.27
C SER A 99 3.88 8.66 -10.52
N LEU A 100 4.75 7.66 -10.60
CA LEU A 100 6.06 7.65 -9.92
C LEU A 100 6.91 8.88 -10.26
N ALA A 101 6.82 9.40 -11.49
CA ALA A 101 7.52 10.62 -11.91
C ALA A 101 7.15 11.85 -11.05
N ASP A 102 5.89 11.95 -10.61
CA ASP A 102 5.37 13.06 -9.83
C ASP A 102 5.40 12.80 -8.31
N LEU A 103 5.60 11.55 -7.90
CA LEU A 103 5.61 11.12 -6.50
C LEU A 103 7.04 10.94 -5.98
N THR A 104 7.24 10.91 -4.67
CA THR A 104 8.52 10.47 -4.09
C THR A 104 8.62 8.96 -4.12
N ALA A 105 7.56 8.26 -3.71
CA ALA A 105 7.44 6.82 -3.81
C ALA A 105 5.95 6.46 -3.88
N ALA A 106 5.64 5.23 -4.28
CA ALA A 106 4.29 4.71 -4.25
C ALA A 106 4.27 3.25 -3.85
N LEU A 107 3.19 2.83 -3.21
CA LEU A 107 2.95 1.43 -2.90
C LEU A 107 2.01 0.83 -3.94
N ILE A 108 2.50 -0.17 -4.67
CA ILE A 108 1.88 -0.67 -5.90
C ILE A 108 1.65 -2.19 -5.80
N ASN A 109 0.45 -2.64 -6.17
CA ASN A 109 0.14 -4.06 -6.27
C ASN A 109 1.00 -4.74 -7.35
N THR A 110 1.45 -5.96 -7.09
CA THR A 110 2.34 -6.73 -7.98
C THR A 110 1.82 -6.82 -9.42
N ASN A 111 0.51 -7.03 -9.60
CA ASN A 111 -0.10 -7.14 -10.92
C ASN A 111 0.01 -5.83 -11.72
N TYR A 112 -0.14 -4.67 -11.08
CA TYR A 112 -0.02 -3.38 -11.75
C TYR A 112 1.44 -3.03 -12.03
N ALA A 113 2.35 -3.35 -11.10
CA ALA A 113 3.79 -3.19 -11.31
C ALA A 113 4.26 -4.01 -12.53
N ILE A 114 3.91 -5.30 -12.60
CA ILE A 114 4.29 -6.15 -13.74
C ILE A 114 3.64 -5.64 -15.03
N ALA A 115 2.37 -5.25 -15.00
CA ALA A 115 1.67 -4.74 -16.18
C ALA A 115 2.26 -3.42 -16.71
N SER A 116 2.89 -2.61 -15.85
CA SER A 116 3.60 -1.40 -16.24
C SER A 116 5.05 -1.63 -16.64
N GLY A 117 5.55 -2.88 -16.56
CA GLY A 117 6.92 -3.25 -16.90
C GLY A 117 7.91 -3.13 -15.75
N LEU A 118 7.46 -2.86 -14.52
CA LEU A 118 8.32 -2.89 -13.33
C LEU A 118 8.60 -4.34 -12.93
N ASN A 119 9.82 -4.59 -12.46
CA ASN A 119 10.23 -5.86 -11.88
C ASN A 119 10.13 -5.80 -10.34
N PRO A 120 9.15 -6.50 -9.71
CA PRO A 120 8.97 -6.45 -8.26
C PRO A 120 10.15 -6.92 -7.43
N LYS A 121 11.07 -7.73 -8.00
CA LYS A 121 12.24 -8.22 -7.25
C LYS A 121 13.43 -7.27 -7.33
N GLU A 122 13.54 -6.51 -8.41
CA GLU A 122 14.72 -5.70 -8.71
C GLU A 122 14.47 -4.21 -8.43
N GLU A 123 13.24 -3.74 -8.61
CA GLU A 123 12.88 -2.32 -8.57
C GLU A 123 12.07 -1.92 -7.35
N SER A 124 11.64 -2.88 -6.52
CA SER A 124 11.02 -2.55 -5.23
C SER A 124 12.08 -2.08 -4.23
N ILE A 125 11.86 -0.93 -3.59
CA ILE A 125 12.71 -0.41 -2.51
C ILE A 125 12.29 -0.92 -1.12
N ALA A 126 11.08 -1.47 -1.03
CA ALA A 126 10.58 -2.24 0.11
C ALA A 126 9.44 -3.15 -0.37
N MET A 127 9.16 -4.22 0.36
CA MET A 127 8.01 -5.09 0.08
C MET A 127 7.27 -5.42 1.36
N GLU A 128 5.98 -5.63 1.22
CA GLU A 128 5.13 -6.24 2.24
C GLU A 128 5.68 -7.61 2.64
N SER A 129 5.66 -7.91 3.95
CA SER A 129 6.14 -9.19 4.44
C SER A 129 5.18 -10.33 4.09
N ALA A 130 5.74 -11.54 3.95
CA ALA A 130 4.97 -12.73 3.66
C ALA A 130 4.08 -13.20 4.84
N GLU A 131 4.23 -12.60 6.02
CA GLU A 131 3.44 -12.94 7.21
C GLU A 131 2.08 -12.24 7.26
N ASN A 132 1.83 -11.29 6.35
CA ASN A 132 0.58 -10.52 6.32
C ASN A 132 -0.51 -11.26 5.49
N PRO A 133 -1.60 -11.76 6.12
CA PRO A 133 -2.65 -12.52 5.44
C PRO A 133 -3.72 -11.66 4.75
#